data_AF-A0A1G3QDQ9-F1
#
_entry.id   AF-A0A1G3QDQ9-F1
#
_cell.length_a   1.000
_cell.length_b   1.000
_cell.length_c   1.000
_cell.angle_alpha   90.00
_cell.angle_beta   90.00
_cell.angle_gamma   90.00
#
_symmetry.space_group_name_H-M   'P 1'
#
loop_
_entity.id
_entity.type
_entity.pdbx_description
1 polymer ?
#
loop_
_entity_poly.entity_id
_entity_poly.type
_entity_poly.pdbx_seq_one_letter_code
_entity_poly.pdbx_strand_id
1 'polypeptide(L)'
;MTAQEDNAMKKKLAIVILIALSAVPRGIPASADGGRLTVHFFKSGVCPVCGRAERELPDIVRRYPRIALVHYEVRNSRNQVTETNRRNINMLVSMLQRISSRLGGKPFIYENRTPYAFALVNGVPYYIKKLSETTTVKKEVPLPVFVLGDSVYVGYQPHVLEQALARYGAAP
;
A
#
# COMPACT_ATOMS: atom_id res chain seq x y z
N MET A 1 -51.88 -44.12 -13.91
CA MET A 1 -51.31 -44.40 -12.58
C MET A 1 -50.60 -43.13 -12.14
N THR A 2 -51.37 -42.14 -11.67
CA THR A 2 -51.89 -41.91 -10.31
C THR A 2 -51.00 -40.91 -9.59
N ALA A 3 -51.61 -39.75 -9.33
CA ALA A 3 -51.15 -38.67 -8.48
C ALA A 3 -51.00 -39.14 -7.03
N GLN A 4 -50.15 -38.46 -6.25
CA GLN A 4 -50.33 -38.23 -4.80
C GLN A 4 -49.33 -37.13 -4.39
N GLU A 5 -49.70 -35.88 -4.13
CA GLU A 5 -50.51 -35.29 -3.03
C GLU A 5 -49.89 -35.42 -1.62
N ASP A 6 -49.63 -34.22 -1.07
CA ASP A 6 -49.75 -33.77 0.32
C ASP A 6 -48.83 -34.24 1.45
N ASN A 7 -48.08 -33.29 2.01
CA ASN A 7 -48.41 -32.57 3.26
C ASN A 7 -47.14 -31.83 3.76
N ALA A 8 -47.09 -30.49 3.81
CA ALA A 8 -47.75 -29.63 4.79
C ALA A 8 -47.43 -29.99 6.25
N MET A 9 -46.35 -29.41 6.80
CA MET A 9 -46.28 -29.17 8.25
C MET A 9 -45.52 -27.89 8.57
N LYS A 10 -46.30 -26.82 8.77
CA LYS A 10 -45.90 -25.58 9.43
C LYS A 10 -45.37 -25.90 10.82
N LYS A 11 -44.05 -25.79 11.03
CA LYS A 11 -43.49 -25.48 12.35
C LYS A 11 -43.03 -24.04 12.34
N LYS A 12 -43.91 -23.16 12.84
CA LYS A 12 -43.57 -21.80 13.24
C LYS A 12 -42.63 -21.90 14.44
N LEU A 13 -41.33 -21.99 14.18
CA LEU A 13 -40.32 -21.79 15.21
C LEU A 13 -39.99 -20.29 15.24
N ALA A 14 -40.57 -19.61 16.21
CA ALA A 14 -40.20 -18.25 16.56
C ALA A 14 -38.75 -18.28 17.09
N ILE A 15 -37.79 -18.05 16.19
CA ILE A 15 -36.40 -17.82 16.57
C ILE A 15 -36.34 -16.38 17.05
N VAL A 16 -36.29 -16.25 18.37
CA VAL A 16 -35.97 -15.01 19.08
C VAL A 16 -34.62 -14.51 18.57
N ILE A 17 -34.64 -13.37 17.91
CA ILE A 17 -33.46 -12.62 17.50
C ILE A 17 -32.79 -12.13 18.79
N LEU A 18 -31.80 -12.88 19.29
CA LEU A 18 -30.80 -12.33 20.20
C LEU A 18 -29.91 -11.41 19.35
N ILE A 19 -30.19 -10.12 19.42
CA ILE A 19 -29.29 -9.06 19.00
C ILE A 19 -28.09 -9.11 19.94
N ALA A 20 -27.12 -9.96 19.64
CA ALA A 20 -25.79 -9.83 20.20
C ALA A 20 -25.26 -8.49 19.73
N LEU A 21 -25.07 -7.56 20.67
CA LEU A 21 -24.46 -6.26 20.42
C LEU A 21 -23.19 -6.48 19.61
N SER A 22 -23.24 -6.08 18.35
CA SER A 22 -22.09 -5.96 17.47
C SER A 22 -21.10 -5.06 18.20
N ALA A 23 -20.06 -5.66 18.77
CA ALA A 23 -18.89 -4.95 19.19
C ALA A 23 -18.34 -4.27 17.93
N VAL A 24 -18.69 -2.99 17.76
CA VAL A 24 -18.10 -2.12 16.74
C VAL A 24 -16.59 -2.25 16.96
N PRO A 25 -15.82 -2.75 15.97
CA PRO A 25 -14.38 -2.77 16.12
C PRO A 25 -13.96 -1.32 16.30
N ARG A 26 -13.57 -0.98 17.54
CA ARG A 26 -12.91 0.27 17.87
C ARG A 26 -11.77 0.39 16.87
N GLY A 27 -11.84 1.42 16.01
CA GLY A 27 -10.76 1.74 15.09
C GLY A 27 -9.47 1.73 15.89
N ILE A 28 -8.54 0.88 15.49
CA ILE A 28 -7.21 0.81 16.08
C ILE A 28 -6.68 2.24 16.00
N PRO A 29 -6.43 2.94 17.13
CA PRO A 29 -5.77 4.21 17.07
C PRO A 29 -4.41 3.93 16.44
N ALA A 30 -4.16 4.51 15.26
CA ALA A 30 -2.81 4.64 14.78
C ALA A 30 -2.05 5.32 15.91
N SER A 31 -1.07 4.63 16.51
CA SER A 31 -0.26 5.22 17.57
C SER A 31 0.37 6.48 17.02
N ALA A 32 -0.19 7.63 17.38
CA ALA A 32 0.40 8.94 17.25
C ALA A 32 1.48 9.04 18.32
N ASP A 33 2.47 8.17 18.21
CA ASP A 33 3.75 8.46 18.83
C ASP A 33 4.28 9.66 18.03
N GLY A 34 4.63 10.76 18.69
CA GLY A 34 5.09 12.02 18.08
C GLY A 34 6.40 11.91 17.28
N GLY A 35 6.71 10.71 16.80
CA GLY A 35 7.83 10.34 15.96
C GLY A 35 7.71 10.96 14.58
N ARG A 36 8.85 11.48 14.12
CA ARG A 36 9.00 12.03 12.77
C ARG A 36 8.63 10.97 11.74
N LEU A 37 7.67 11.29 10.87
CA LEU A 37 7.31 10.44 9.75
C LEU A 37 8.50 10.36 8.79
N THR A 38 8.87 9.15 8.37
CA THR A 38 9.95 8.97 7.38
C THR A 38 9.37 8.60 6.02
N VAL A 39 9.73 9.37 4.99
CA VAL A 39 9.55 9.01 3.58
C VAL A 39 10.76 8.21 3.14
N HIS A 40 10.57 6.93 2.84
CA HIS A 40 11.62 6.10 2.24
C HIS A 40 11.50 6.16 0.72
N PHE A 41 12.47 6.79 0.07
CA PHE A 41 12.51 7.00 -1.37
C PHE A 41 13.49 6.02 -2.03
N PHE A 42 12.95 5.01 -2.73
CA PHE A 42 13.73 4.06 -3.51
C PHE A 42 13.84 4.51 -4.97
N LYS A 43 15.07 4.59 -5.48
CA LYS A 43 15.40 5.13 -6.81
C LYS A 43 16.41 4.30 -7.58
N SER A 44 16.47 4.53 -8.89
CA SER A 44 17.53 4.04 -9.78
C SER A 44 18.28 5.23 -10.40
N GLY A 45 19.59 5.11 -10.54
CA GLY A 45 20.44 6.12 -11.19
C GLY A 45 20.21 6.25 -12.70
N VAL A 46 19.57 5.26 -13.35
CA VAL A 46 19.22 5.31 -14.79
C VAL A 46 17.76 5.68 -15.04
N CYS A 47 16.99 5.98 -14.00
CA CYS A 47 15.57 6.27 -14.08
C CYS A 47 15.35 7.80 -14.20
N PRO A 48 14.89 8.32 -15.36
CA PRO A 48 14.72 9.77 -15.56
C PRO A 48 13.69 10.39 -14.59
N VAL A 49 12.60 9.66 -14.34
CA VAL A 49 11.55 10.06 -13.39
C VAL A 49 12.10 10.14 -11.96
N CYS A 50 13.05 9.27 -11.60
CA CYS A 50 13.71 9.28 -10.31
C CYS A 50 14.61 10.51 -10.14
N GLY A 51 15.35 10.89 -11.18
CA GLY A 51 16.15 12.12 -11.18
C GLY A 51 15.30 13.38 -11.07
N ARG A 52 14.09 13.39 -11.66
CA ARG A 52 13.12 14.46 -11.45
C ARG A 52 12.67 14.52 -9.99
N ALA A 53 12.24 13.40 -9.42
CA ALA A 53 11.80 13.32 -8.04
C ALA A 53 12.90 13.80 -7.07
N GLU A 54 14.14 13.37 -7.27
CA GLU A 54 15.28 13.74 -6.43
C GLU A 54 15.55 15.25 -6.39
N ARG A 55 15.31 15.97 -7.49
CA ARG A 55 15.44 17.44 -7.54
C ARG A 55 14.31 18.17 -6.82
N GLU A 56 13.08 17.66 -6.91
CA GLU A 56 11.88 18.35 -6.43
C GLU A 56 11.54 18.01 -4.97
N LEU A 57 11.85 16.80 -4.50
CA LEU A 57 11.53 16.32 -3.15
C LEU A 57 12.05 17.19 -2.00
N PRO A 58 13.28 17.74 -2.05
CA PRO A 58 13.78 18.58 -0.94
C PRO A 58 12.87 19.78 -0.66
N ASP A 59 12.37 20.44 -1.72
CA ASP A 59 11.46 21.59 -1.57
C ASP A 59 10.08 21.15 -1.07
N ILE A 60 9.60 19.98 -1.53
CA ILE A 60 8.34 19.40 -1.04
C ILE A 60 8.44 19.11 0.46
N VAL A 61 9.49 18.41 0.89
CA VAL A 61 9.68 17.97 2.28
C VAL A 61 9.98 19.14 3.21
N ARG A 62 10.64 20.21 2.74
CA ARG A 62 10.90 21.43 3.52
C ARG A 62 9.61 22.07 4.07
N ARG A 63 8.47 21.88 3.38
CA ARG A 63 7.15 22.37 3.83
C ARG A 63 6.54 21.54 4.98
N TYR A 64 7.14 20.40 5.32
CA TYR A 64 6.66 19.48 6.36
C TYR A 64 7.80 19.13 7.34
N PRO A 65 8.09 19.96 8.35
CA PRO A 65 9.29 19.83 9.20
C PRO A 65 9.32 18.55 10.06
N ARG A 66 8.16 17.93 10.29
CA ARG A 66 8.03 16.64 10.98
C ARG A 66 8.37 15.43 10.08
N ILE A 67 8.68 15.65 8.80
CA ILE A 67 8.96 14.59 7.84
C ILE A 67 10.46 14.50 7.57
N ALA A 68 11.00 13.29 7.70
CA ALA A 68 12.36 12.94 7.28
C ALA A 68 12.31 12.28 5.89
N LEU A 69 13.31 12.55 5.05
CA LEU A 69 13.46 11.90 3.74
C LEU A 69 14.72 11.05 3.76
N VAL A 70 14.59 9.75 3.43
CA VAL A 70 15.73 8.83 3.32
C VAL A 70 15.75 8.22 1.93
N HIS A 71 16.93 8.25 1.30
CA HIS A 71 17.13 7.80 -0.08
C HIS A 71 17.77 6.41 -0.11
N TYR A 72 17.29 5.57 -1.01
CA TYR A 72 17.81 4.22 -1.25
C TYR A 72 18.01 4.00 -2.74
N GLU A 73 19.24 3.77 -3.16
CA GLU A 73 19.52 3.43 -4.55
C GLU A 73 19.43 1.91 -4.76
N VAL A 74 18.56 1.47 -5.67
CA VAL A 74 18.36 0.04 -6.00
C VAL A 74 19.06 -0.37 -7.30
N ARG A 75 19.50 0.58 -8.12
CA ARG A 75 20.43 0.40 -9.25
C ARG A 75 21.24 1.67 -9.42
N ASN A 76 22.54 1.55 -9.65
CA ASN A 76 23.40 2.71 -9.85
C ASN A 76 23.20 3.35 -11.25
N SER A 77 23.91 4.45 -11.52
CA SER A 77 23.89 5.17 -12.81
C SER A 77 24.44 4.37 -13.99
N ARG A 78 25.11 3.24 -13.74
CA ARG A 78 25.58 2.30 -14.77
C ARG A 78 24.60 1.14 -14.99
N ASN A 79 23.39 1.22 -14.43
CA ASN A 79 22.37 0.17 -14.43
C ASN A 79 22.82 -1.15 -13.77
N GLN A 80 23.76 -1.08 -12.82
CA GLN A 80 24.28 -2.25 -12.11
C GLN A 80 23.64 -2.37 -10.72
N VAL A 81 23.52 -3.61 -10.24
CA VAL A 81 23.10 -3.95 -8.87
C VAL A 81 24.35 -4.30 -8.08
N THR A 82 24.85 -3.35 -7.29
CA THR A 82 25.93 -3.57 -6.32
C THR A 82 25.40 -4.26 -5.06
N GLU A 83 26.29 -4.65 -4.15
CA GLU A 83 25.89 -5.23 -2.85
C GLU A 83 25.06 -4.24 -2.00
N THR A 84 25.41 -2.95 -2.02
CA THR A 84 24.58 -1.91 -1.38
C THR A 84 23.19 -1.83 -2.02
N ASN A 85 23.10 -1.91 -3.35
CA ASN A 85 21.82 -1.89 -4.03
C ASN A 85 20.97 -3.13 -3.69
N ARG A 86 21.59 -4.31 -3.57
CA ARG A 86 20.93 -5.55 -3.15
C ARG A 86 20.33 -5.43 -1.75
N ARG A 87 21.07 -4.85 -0.80
CA ARG A 87 20.54 -4.55 0.55
C ARG A 87 19.33 -3.60 0.50
N ASN A 88 19.40 -2.57 -0.33
CA ASN A 88 18.28 -1.63 -0.50
C ASN A 88 17.05 -2.29 -1.13
N ILE A 89 17.23 -3.19 -2.12
CA ILE A 89 16.14 -3.99 -2.69
C ILE A 89 15.50 -4.88 -1.62
N ASN A 90 16.31 -5.59 -0.83
CA ASN A 90 15.81 -6.46 0.25
C ASN A 90 15.04 -5.66 1.31
N MET A 91 15.48 -4.44 1.61
CA MET A 91 14.77 -3.54 2.51
C MET A 91 13.42 -3.08 1.94
N LEU A 92 13.35 -2.72 0.65
CA LEU A 92 12.08 -2.41 -0.01
C LEU A 92 11.11 -3.59 0.12
N VAL A 93 11.53 -4.78 -0.31
CA VAL A 93 10.70 -6.00 -0.24
C VAL A 93 10.23 -6.25 1.20
N SER A 94 11.13 -6.14 2.18
CA SER A 94 10.82 -6.32 3.59
C SER A 94 9.84 -5.28 4.14
N MET A 95 9.89 -4.03 3.66
CA MET A 95 8.90 -3.00 4.02
C MET A 95 7.52 -3.33 3.44
N LEU A 96 7.44 -3.69 2.16
CA LEU A 96 6.19 -4.04 1.50
C LEU A 96 5.52 -5.26 2.14
N GLN A 97 6.29 -6.30 2.45
CA GLN A 97 5.79 -7.48 3.15
C GLN A 97 5.24 -7.12 4.54
N ARG A 98 5.97 -6.32 5.33
CA ARG A 98 5.52 -5.88 6.67
C ARG A 98 4.21 -5.10 6.63
N ILE A 99 4.07 -4.16 5.67
CA ILE A 99 2.83 -3.41 5.48
C ILE A 99 1.70 -4.37 5.09
N SER A 100 1.94 -5.26 4.12
CA SER A 100 0.96 -6.24 3.66
C SER A 100 0.46 -7.15 4.79
N SER A 101 1.35 -7.63 5.64
CA SER A 101 1.00 -8.45 6.82
C SER A 101 0.14 -7.66 7.80
N ARG A 102 0.49 -6.40 8.09
CA ARG A 102 -0.27 -5.54 9.02
C ARG A 102 -1.67 -5.23 8.50
N LEU A 103 -1.80 -5.01 7.19
CA LEU A 103 -3.06 -4.63 6.57
C LEU A 103 -3.95 -5.82 6.17
N GLY A 104 -3.48 -7.06 6.35
CA GLY A 104 -4.27 -8.26 6.05
C GLY A 104 -4.68 -8.36 4.58
N GLY A 105 -3.79 -7.98 3.66
CA GLY A 105 -4.05 -8.03 2.21
C GLY A 105 -4.87 -6.87 1.65
N LYS A 106 -5.28 -5.89 2.47
CA LYS A 106 -5.91 -4.67 1.96
C LYS A 106 -4.97 -3.90 1.01
N PRO A 107 -5.50 -3.25 -0.05
CA PRO A 107 -4.71 -2.43 -0.95
C PRO A 107 -3.95 -1.30 -0.25
N PHE A 108 -2.67 -1.12 -0.60
CA PHE A 108 -1.81 -0.06 -0.03
C PHE A 108 -0.76 0.49 -1.00
N ILE A 109 -0.65 -0.06 -2.21
CA ILE A 109 0.23 0.43 -3.26
C ILE A 109 -0.58 1.34 -4.17
N TYR A 110 -0.26 2.63 -4.18
CA TYR A 110 -0.92 3.67 -4.93
C TYR A 110 -0.16 3.97 -6.23
N GLU A 111 -0.82 3.77 -7.36
CA GLU A 111 -0.41 4.37 -8.64
C GLU A 111 -1.42 5.49 -8.95
N ASN A 112 -0.94 6.73 -9.05
CA ASN A 112 -1.79 7.92 -8.96
C ASN A 112 -2.54 7.94 -7.59
N ARG A 113 -3.86 7.85 -7.59
CA ARG A 113 -4.72 7.82 -6.40
C ARG A 113 -5.41 6.48 -6.17
N THR A 114 -5.14 5.50 -7.04
CA THR A 114 -5.82 4.21 -7.00
C THR A 114 -4.98 3.21 -6.20
N PRO A 115 -5.52 2.64 -5.11
CA PRO A 115 -4.80 1.65 -4.32
C PRO A 115 -4.91 0.26 -4.94
N TYR A 116 -3.83 -0.50 -4.87
CA TYR A 116 -3.72 -1.85 -5.37
C TYR A 116 -3.20 -2.80 -4.30
N ALA A 117 -3.63 -4.05 -4.37
CA ALA A 117 -3.15 -5.11 -3.50
C ALA A 117 -1.72 -5.50 -3.89
N PHE A 118 -0.88 -5.72 -2.88
CA PHE A 118 0.48 -6.22 -3.05
C PHE A 118 0.50 -7.72 -3.32
N ALA A 119 1.45 -8.15 -4.13
CA ALA A 119 1.80 -9.56 -4.28
C ALA A 119 3.32 -9.70 -4.38
N LEU A 120 3.86 -10.79 -3.84
CA LEU A 120 5.26 -11.17 -4.02
C LEU A 120 5.31 -12.41 -4.90
N VAL A 121 6.04 -12.35 -6.01
CA VAL A 121 6.20 -13.48 -6.93
C VAL A 121 7.69 -13.72 -7.12
N ASN A 122 8.18 -14.88 -6.68
CA ASN A 122 9.60 -15.26 -6.77
C ASN A 122 10.56 -14.18 -6.21
N GLY A 123 10.17 -13.54 -5.10
CA GLY A 123 10.94 -12.47 -4.46
C GLY A 123 10.84 -11.09 -5.13
N VAL A 124 10.12 -10.97 -6.24
CA VAL A 124 9.88 -9.70 -6.94
C VAL A 124 8.54 -9.10 -6.50
N PRO A 125 8.50 -7.81 -6.11
CA PRO A 125 7.27 -7.15 -5.67
C PRO A 125 6.39 -6.74 -6.87
N TYR A 126 5.12 -7.11 -6.80
CA TYR A 126 4.08 -6.74 -7.76
C TYR A 126 2.91 -6.07 -7.04
N TYR A 127 2.06 -5.42 -7.84
CA TYR A 127 0.72 -5.06 -7.42
C TYR A 127 -0.32 -5.58 -8.44
N ILE A 128 -1.51 -5.89 -7.94
CA ILE A 128 -2.58 -6.52 -8.72
C ILE A 128 -3.57 -5.45 -9.20
N LYS A 129 -3.70 -5.30 -10.52
CA LYS A 129 -4.70 -4.44 -11.16
C LYS A 129 -5.86 -5.28 -11.68
N LYS A 130 -7.06 -5.02 -11.21
CA LYS A 130 -8.29 -5.58 -11.78
C LYS A 130 -8.67 -4.76 -13.02
N LEU A 131 -8.73 -5.40 -14.18
CA LEU A 131 -9.15 -4.77 -15.44
C LEU A 131 -10.64 -5.01 -15.73
N SER A 132 -11.17 -6.14 -15.26
CA SER A 132 -12.59 -6.51 -15.35
C SER A 132 -12.92 -7.48 -14.20
N GLU A 133 -14.17 -7.92 -14.10
CA GLU A 133 -14.58 -8.95 -13.14
C GLU A 133 -13.79 -10.26 -13.24
N THR A 134 -13.26 -10.58 -14.43
CA THR A 134 -12.56 -11.84 -14.71
C THR A 134 -11.06 -11.67 -15.00
N THR A 135 -10.60 -10.44 -15.23
CA THR A 135 -9.22 -10.18 -15.66
C THR A 135 -8.46 -9.39 -14.60
N THR A 136 -7.35 -9.97 -14.14
CA THR A 136 -6.37 -9.29 -13.30
C THR A 136 -4.99 -9.33 -13.94
N VAL A 137 -4.22 -8.27 -13.74
CA VAL A 137 -2.84 -8.16 -14.21
C VAL A 137 -1.94 -7.89 -13.01
N LYS A 138 -0.85 -8.66 -12.92
CA LYS A 138 0.24 -8.40 -11.97
C LYS A 138 1.23 -7.47 -12.65
N LYS A 139 1.45 -6.29 -12.09
CA LYS A 139 2.44 -5.33 -12.59
C LYS A 139 3.56 -5.20 -11.56
N GLU A 140 4.81 -5.34 -12.02
CA GLU A 140 5.98 -5.17 -11.16
C GLU A 140 5.97 -3.75 -10.58
N VAL A 141 6.39 -3.62 -9.32
CA VAL A 141 6.48 -2.30 -8.66
C VAL A 141 7.53 -1.44 -9.39
N PRO A 142 7.13 -0.34 -10.06
CA PRO A 142 8.05 0.48 -10.84
C PRO A 142 8.80 1.44 -9.93
N LEU A 143 9.91 2.00 -10.43
CA LEU A 143 10.62 3.09 -9.79
C LEU A 143 10.14 4.45 -10.32
N PRO A 144 10.20 5.52 -9.50
CA PRO A 144 10.55 5.50 -8.08
C PRO A 144 9.45 4.92 -7.18
N VAL A 145 9.82 4.52 -5.97
CA VAL A 145 8.88 4.08 -4.92
C VAL A 145 9.04 4.94 -3.68
N PHE A 146 7.93 5.40 -3.11
CA PHE A 146 7.87 6.13 -1.85
C PHE A 146 7.09 5.32 -0.83
N VAL A 147 7.74 4.90 0.26
CA VAL A 147 7.05 4.28 1.40
C VAL A 147 6.83 5.34 2.47
N LEU A 148 5.57 5.53 2.87
CA LEU A 148 5.11 6.53 3.83
C LEU A 148 4.14 5.90 4.81
N GLY A 149 4.65 5.49 5.99
CA GLY A 149 3.87 4.70 6.94
C GLY A 149 3.40 3.39 6.30
N ASP A 150 2.09 3.17 6.27
CA ASP A 150 1.45 2.01 5.64
C ASP A 150 0.99 2.27 4.20
N SER A 151 1.37 3.40 3.60
CA SER A 151 1.07 3.73 2.21
C SER A 151 2.33 3.67 1.35
N VAL A 152 2.19 3.14 0.13
CA VAL A 152 3.29 3.05 -0.83
C VAL A 152 2.87 3.72 -2.12
N TYR A 153 3.64 4.69 -2.61
CA TYR A 153 3.36 5.39 -3.86
C TYR A 153 4.37 4.97 -4.92
N VAL A 154 3.89 4.58 -6.09
CA VAL A 154 4.73 4.12 -7.20
C VAL A 154 4.69 5.11 -8.37
N GLY A 155 5.84 5.33 -8.99
CA GLY A 155 6.03 6.45 -9.89
C GLY A 155 6.14 7.79 -9.14
N TYR A 156 6.38 8.87 -9.88
CA TYR A 156 6.48 10.21 -9.27
C TYR A 156 5.43 11.16 -9.83
N GLN A 157 4.56 11.62 -8.93
CA GLN A 157 3.55 12.64 -9.17
C GLN A 157 3.54 13.61 -7.99
N PRO A 158 4.10 14.82 -8.14
CA PRO A 158 4.30 15.75 -7.02
C PRO A 158 3.02 15.99 -6.21
N HIS A 159 1.92 16.26 -6.90
CA HIS A 159 0.62 16.56 -6.26
C HIS A 159 0.04 15.38 -5.45
N VAL A 160 0.28 14.13 -5.87
CA VAL A 160 -0.16 12.94 -5.12
C VAL A 160 0.66 12.81 -3.85
N LEU A 161 1.99 12.97 -3.96
CA LEU A 161 2.88 12.86 -2.83
C LEU A 161 2.65 14.00 -1.83
N GLU A 162 2.51 15.24 -2.28
CA GLU A 162 2.16 16.38 -1.42
C GLU A 162 0.84 16.16 -0.68
N GLN A 163 -0.19 15.67 -1.36
CA GLN A 163 -1.46 15.33 -0.72
C GLN A 163 -1.30 14.23 0.34
N ALA A 164 -0.43 13.24 0.09
CA ALA A 164 -0.11 12.20 1.05
C ALA A 164 0.60 12.80 2.28
N LEU A 165 1.64 13.60 2.07
CA LEU A 165 2.40 14.26 3.13
C LEU A 165 1.51 15.18 3.98
N ALA A 166 0.60 15.94 3.35
CA ALA A 166 -0.34 16.81 4.03
C ALA A 166 -1.23 16.06 5.02
N ARG A 167 -1.66 14.83 4.72
CA ARG A 167 -2.47 14.01 5.63
C ARG A 167 -1.74 13.65 6.92
N TYR A 168 -0.42 13.48 6.85
CA TYR A 168 0.40 13.19 8.03
C TYR A 168 0.93 14.46 8.70
N GLY A 169 1.16 15.54 7.94
CA GLY A 169 1.60 16.83 8.47
C GLY A 169 0.49 17.60 9.19
N ALA A 170 -0.78 17.34 8.88
CA ALA A 170 -1.94 17.94 9.53
C ALA A 170 -2.43 17.16 10.78
N ALA A 171 -1.81 16.03 11.11
CA ALA A 171 -2.14 15.30 12.33
C ALA A 171 -1.58 16.09 13.55
N PRO A 172 -2.43 16.45 14.53
CA PRO A 172 -2.03 17.23 15.71
C PRO A 172 -0.91 16.53 16.50
#